data_AF-J3KS40-F1
#
_entry.id   AF-J3KS40-F1
#
_cell.length_a   1.000
_cell.length_b   1.000
_cell.length_c   1.000
_cell.angle_alpha   90.00
_cell.angle_beta   90.00
_cell.angle_gamma   90.00
#
_symmetry.space_group_name_H-M   'P 1'
#
loop_
_entity.id
_entity.type
_entity.pdbx_description
1 polymer ?
#
loop_
_entity_poly.entity_id
_entity_poly.type
_entity_poly.pdbx_seq_one_letter_code
_entity_poly.pdbx_strand_id
1 'polypeptide(L)'
;MQTCPLAFPGHVSQALGTLLFLAASLSAQNEGWDSPICTEGVVSVSWGENTVMSCNISNAFSHVNIKLRAHGQESAIFNEVAPGY
;
A
#
# COMPACT_ATOMS: atom_id res chain seq x y z
N MET A 1 -42.81 21.23 39.54
CA MET A 1 -41.53 21.22 38.80
C MET A 1 -41.29 19.78 38.37
N GLN A 2 -41.54 19.46 37.10
CA GLN A 2 -41.38 18.11 36.55
C GLN A 2 -40.14 18.13 35.67
N THR A 3 -39.03 17.59 36.17
CA THR A 3 -37.81 17.43 35.37
C THR A 3 -38.02 16.23 34.44
N CYS A 4 -38.04 16.50 33.13
CA CYS A 4 -37.93 15.48 32.11
C CYS A 4 -36.54 14.83 32.19
N PRO A 5 -36.42 13.49 32.22
CA PRO A 5 -35.14 12.86 32.01
C PRO A 5 -34.82 12.96 30.51
N LEU A 6 -33.74 13.67 30.17
CA LEU A 6 -33.12 13.56 28.86
C LEU A 6 -32.54 12.15 28.76
N ALA A 7 -33.32 11.23 28.20
CA ALA A 7 -32.84 9.94 27.75
C ALA A 7 -31.87 10.21 26.59
N PHE A 8 -30.57 10.23 26.90
CA PHE A 8 -29.53 10.31 25.89
C PHE A 8 -29.65 9.08 24.96
N PRO A 9 -29.75 9.25 23.63
CA PRO A 9 -29.87 8.14 22.70
C PRO A 9 -28.48 7.52 22.50
N GLY A 10 -27.93 6.88 23.54
CA GLY A 10 -26.57 6.32 23.53
C GLY A 10 -26.35 5.30 22.42
N HIS A 11 -27.40 4.61 21.98
CA HIS A 11 -27.34 3.63 20.90
C HIS A 11 -27.04 4.24 19.52
N VAL A 12 -27.52 5.46 19.24
CA VAL A 12 -27.31 6.11 17.92
C VAL A 12 -25.88 6.62 17.81
N SER A 13 -25.35 7.22 18.89
CA SER A 13 -23.97 7.71 18.95
C SER A 13 -22.94 6.58 18.85
N GLN A 14 -23.22 5.42 19.45
CA GLN A 14 -22.34 4.26 19.41
C GLN A 14 -22.29 3.61 18.02
N ALA A 15 -23.44 3.42 17.37
CA ALA A 15 -23.50 2.87 16.02
C ALA A 15 -22.84 3.80 14.98
N LEU A 16 -23.00 5.12 15.14
CA LEU A 16 -22.33 6.09 14.28
C LEU A 16 -20.81 6.05 14.46
N GLY A 17 -20.34 5.92 15.71
CA GLY A 17 -18.91 5.78 16.00
C GLY A 17 -18.29 4.54 15.36
N THR A 18 -18.92 3.37 15.49
CA THR A 18 -18.42 2.14 14.88
C THR A 18 -18.40 2.21 13.36
N LEU A 19 -19.43 2.81 12.74
CA LEU A 19 -19.47 3.05 11.30
C LEU A 19 -18.34 3.98 10.82
N LEU A 20 -18.04 5.05 11.56
CA LEU A 20 -16.95 5.97 11.24
C LEU A 20 -15.58 5.28 11.38
N PHE A 21 -15.37 4.48 12.41
CA PHE A 21 -14.15 3.68 12.57
C PHE A 21 -13.99 2.64 11.44
N LEU A 22 -15.07 1.97 11.04
CA LEU A 22 -15.05 1.05 9.91
C LEU A 22 -14.73 1.77 8.61
N ALA A 23 -15.36 2.92 8.36
CA ALA A 23 -15.13 3.71 7.15
C ALA A 23 -13.69 4.23 7.07
N ALA A 24 -13.13 4.71 8.19
CA ALA A 24 -11.73 5.12 8.27
C ALA A 24 -10.77 3.94 8.02
N SER A 25 -11.05 2.77 8.63
CA SER A 25 -10.27 1.55 8.44
C SER A 25 -10.31 1.08 6.97
N LEU A 26 -11.49 1.09 6.36
CA LEU A 26 -11.66 0.67 4.96
C LEU A 26 -11.00 1.65 3.99
N SER A 27 -11.01 2.95 4.30
CA SER A 27 -10.33 3.97 3.51
C SER A 27 -8.81 3.84 3.59
N ALA A 28 -8.27 3.47 4.75
CA ALA A 28 -6.84 3.19 4.91
C ALA A 28 -6.38 1.93 4.16
N GLN A 29 -7.27 0.97 3.95
CA GLN A 29 -6.99 -0.24 3.16
C GLN A 29 -7.25 -0.05 1.66
N ASN A 30 -7.87 1.06 1.27
CA ASN A 30 -8.19 1.40 -0.10
C ASN A 30 -7.23 2.48 -0.63
N GLU A 31 -5.94 2.28 -0.39
CA GLU A 31 -4.93 2.92 -1.23
C GLU A 31 -5.05 2.23 -2.59
N GLY A 32 -5.47 2.99 -3.62
CA GLY A 32 -5.66 2.44 -4.96
C GLY A 32 -4.40 1.68 -5.39
N TRP A 33 -4.59 0.55 -6.09
CA TRP A 33 -3.50 -0.21 -6.66
C TRP A 33 -2.47 0.72 -7.32
N ASP A 34 -1.19 0.56 -6.98
CA ASP A 34 -0.14 1.35 -7.61
C ASP A 34 -0.18 1.19 -9.12
N SER A 35 0.09 2.30 -9.80
CA SER A 35 0.46 2.29 -11.21
C SER A 35 1.94 2.65 -11.28
N PRO A 36 2.83 1.67 -11.04
CA PRO A 36 4.27 1.95 -11.02
C PRO A 36 4.74 2.34 -12.42
N ILE A 37 5.64 3.32 -12.49
CA ILE A 37 6.27 3.73 -13.74
C ILE A 37 7.66 3.10 -13.79
N CYS A 38 7.80 2.04 -14.57
CA CYS A 38 9.08 1.36 -14.75
C CYS A 38 9.74 1.70 -16.10
N THR A 39 11.04 1.43 -16.22
CA THR A 39 11.71 1.38 -17.52
C THR A 39 11.08 0.27 -18.35
N GLU A 40 10.56 0.63 -19.52
CA GLU A 40 9.90 -0.30 -20.46
C GLU A 40 10.73 -0.50 -21.73
N GLY A 41 10.50 -1.63 -22.40
CA GLY A 41 11.15 -1.96 -23.67
C GLY A 41 12.57 -2.50 -23.53
N VAL A 42 13.30 -2.54 -24.65
CA VAL A 42 14.66 -3.06 -24.72
C VAL A 42 15.66 -1.96 -24.41
N VAL A 43 16.47 -2.16 -23.37
CA VAL A 43 17.62 -1.30 -23.05
C VAL A 43 18.88 -1.90 -23.67
N SER A 44 19.57 -1.15 -24.52
CA SER A 44 20.81 -1.58 -25.20
C SER A 44 21.98 -0.69 -24.80
N VAL A 45 23.09 -1.30 -24.40
CA VAL A 45 24.33 -0.61 -24.03
C VAL A 45 25.53 -1.32 -24.66
N SER A 46 26.63 -0.60 -24.84
CA SER A 46 27.90 -1.17 -25.30
C SER A 46 28.46 -2.16 -24.28
N TRP A 47 29.26 -3.12 -24.75
CA TRP A 47 29.87 -4.10 -23.86
C TRP A 47 30.83 -3.43 -22.87
N GLY A 48 30.70 -3.76 -21.58
CA GLY A 48 31.49 -3.14 -20.50
C GLY A 48 30.87 -1.88 -19.89
N GLU A 49 29.84 -1.31 -20.51
CA GLU A 49 29.10 -0.17 -19.96
C GLU A 49 28.03 -0.62 -18.96
N ASN A 50 27.73 0.26 -18.00
CA ASN A 50 26.67 0.01 -17.02
C ASN A 50 25.29 0.34 -17.61
N THR A 51 24.27 -0.42 -17.21
CA THR A 51 22.86 -0.14 -17.53
C THR A 51 22.05 -0.03 -16.26
N VAL A 52 21.13 0.94 -16.22
CA VAL A 52 20.25 1.18 -15.09
C VAL A 52 18.80 1.05 -15.55
N MET A 53 18.07 0.14 -14.91
CA MET A 53 16.61 0.06 -15.00
C MET A 53 16.03 0.60 -13.71
N SER A 54 14.97 1.39 -13.80
CA SER A 54 14.32 2.01 -12.65
C SER A 54 12.84 1.66 -12.62
N CYS A 55 12.26 1.58 -11.43
CA CYS A 55 10.82 1.61 -11.28
C CYS A 55 10.43 2.54 -10.12
N ASN A 56 9.53 3.48 -10.41
CA ASN A 56 9.03 4.45 -9.44
C ASN A 56 7.63 4.04 -8.98
N ILE A 57 7.47 3.91 -7.67
CA ILE A 57 6.24 3.50 -7.02
C ILE A 57 5.96 4.49 -5.89
N SER A 58 4.72 4.94 -5.77
CA SER A 58 4.36 6.06 -4.91
C SER A 58 3.69 5.65 -3.60
N ASN A 59 3.06 4.47 -3.53
CA ASN A 59 2.47 3.99 -2.29
C ASN A 59 3.51 3.35 -1.36
N ALA A 60 3.13 3.25 -0.09
CA ALA A 60 3.91 2.53 0.91
C ALA A 60 3.64 1.01 0.82
N PHE A 61 4.70 0.20 0.92
CA PHE A 61 4.60 -1.26 0.95
C PHE A 61 5.06 -1.82 2.28
N SER A 62 4.34 -2.83 2.78
CA SER A 62 4.78 -3.64 3.92
C SER A 62 5.86 -4.65 3.54
N HIS A 63 5.91 -5.07 2.28
CA HIS A 63 6.84 -6.06 1.76
C HIS A 63 7.26 -5.66 0.34
N VAL A 64 8.56 -5.58 0.09
CA VAL A 64 9.12 -5.27 -1.23
C VAL A 64 10.03 -6.41 -1.66
N ASN A 65 9.67 -7.09 -2.75
CA ASN A 65 10.46 -8.16 -3.35
C ASN A 65 10.78 -7.82 -4.80
N ILE A 66 12.06 -7.69 -5.14
CA ILE A 66 12.53 -7.46 -6.50
C ILE A 66 13.24 -8.70 -6.97
N LYS A 67 12.83 -9.20 -8.14
CA LYS A 67 13.39 -10.38 -8.77
C LYS A 67 13.94 -10.05 -10.15
N LEU A 68 15.12 -10.57 -10.44
CA LEU A 68 15.70 -10.56 -11.77
C LEU A 68 15.34 -11.86 -12.48
N ARG A 69 14.78 -11.75 -13.69
CA ARG A 69 14.63 -12.88 -14.60
C ARG A 69 15.62 -12.77 -15.74
N ALA A 70 16.55 -13.70 -15.84
CA ALA A 70 17.55 -13.78 -16.90
C ALA A 70 17.74 -15.22 -17.34
N HIS A 71 17.88 -15.46 -18.65
CA HIS A 71 18.10 -16.80 -19.21
C HIS A 71 17.10 -17.88 -18.74
N GLY A 72 15.84 -17.49 -18.50
CA GLY A 72 14.80 -18.39 -18.00
C GLY A 72 14.88 -18.72 -16.50
N GLN A 73 15.85 -18.15 -15.77
CA GLN A 73 15.96 -18.27 -14.33
C GLN A 73 15.47 -17.00 -13.64
N GLU A 74 14.90 -17.16 -12.45
CA GLU A 74 14.43 -16.07 -11.60
C GLU A 74 15.22 -16.09 -10.28
N SER A 75 15.76 -14.94 -9.89
CA SER A 75 16.50 -14.76 -8.64
C SER A 75 16.02 -13.53 -7.89
N ALA A 76 15.88 -13.63 -6.57
CA ALA A 76 15.60 -12.46 -5.74
C ALA A 76 16.87 -11.62 -5.60
N ILE A 77 16.78 -10.32 -5.90
CA ILE A 77 17.89 -9.36 -5.80
C ILE A 77 17.64 -8.32 -4.71
N PHE A 78 16.41 -8.20 -4.23
CA PHE A 78 16.03 -7.37 -3.10
C PHE A 78 14.82 -7.99 -2.40
N ASN A 79 14.82 -8.02 -1.08
CA ASN A 79 13.70 -8.53 -0.30
C ASN A 79 13.69 -7.85 1.08
N GLU A 80 12.82 -6.88 1.25
CA GLU A 80 12.70 -6.11 2.49
C GLU A 80 11.28 -6.15 3.02
N VAL A 81 11.19 -6.15 4.35
CA VAL A 81 9.94 -6.10 5.10
C VAL A 81 9.94 -4.84 5.95
N ALA A 82 8.85 -4.08 5.88
CA ALA A 82 8.70 -2.88 6.67
C ALA A 82 8.69 -3.25 8.17
N PRO A 83 9.32 -2.44 9.04
CA PRO A 83 9.30 -2.70 10.47
C PRO A 83 7.87 -2.83 11.01
N GLY A 84 7.59 -3.92 11.74
CA GLY A 84 6.28 -4.18 12.33
C GLY A 84 5.35 -5.10 11.52
N TYR A 85 5.82 -5.65 10.40
CA TYR A 85 5.15 -6.68 9.61
C TYR A 85 5.86 -8.04 9.68
#